data_AF-A0A428J5M1-F1
#
_entry.id   AF-A0A428J5M1-F1
#
_cell.length_a   1.000
_cell.length_b   1.000
_cell.length_c   1.000
_cell.angle_alpha   90.00
_cell.angle_beta   90.00
_cell.angle_gamma   90.00
#
_symmetry.space_group_name_H-M   'P 1'
#
loop_
_entity.id
_entity.type
_entity.pdbx_description
1 polymer ?
#
loop_
_entity_poly.entity_id
_entity_poly.type
_entity_poly.pdbx_seq_one_letter_code
_entity_poly.pdbx_strand_id
1 'polypeptide(L)'
;MECTTVINLEREEIEQLLNVTTNFNYEEYDNDIVEACVESFVCNETLNKIDTDDVMEMLLSTLQKMQIVQQEICDFSYEIPSCGKVNKNHDKVLSENDIRFVIEYTTSKSLLQRA
;
A
#
# COMPACT_ATOMS: atom_id res chain seq x y z
N MET A 1 2.42 -26.44 -5.95
CA MET A 1 1.16 -25.83 -5.49
C MET A 1 1.47 -24.36 -5.30
N GLU A 2 0.70 -23.51 -5.96
CA GLU A 2 0.83 -22.06 -5.85
C GLU A 2 -0.05 -21.59 -4.70
N CYS A 3 0.50 -20.72 -3.86
CA CYS A 3 -0.18 -20.16 -2.71
C CYS A 3 -0.14 -18.64 -2.84
N THR A 4 -1.31 -18.05 -3.02
CA THR A 4 -1.47 -16.60 -3.08
C THR A 4 -1.84 -16.08 -1.70
N THR A 5 -1.13 -15.06 -1.25
CA THR A 5 -1.31 -14.43 0.06
C THR A 5 -1.64 -12.96 -0.15
N VAL A 6 -2.68 -12.50 0.56
CA VAL A 6 -3.11 -11.10 0.55
C VAL A 6 -2.87 -10.51 1.92
N ILE A 7 -2.20 -9.37 1.97
CA ILE A 7 -1.92 -8.58 3.18
C ILE A 7 -2.61 -7.23 3.00
N ASN A 8 -3.44 -6.87 3.97
CA ASN A 8 -4.04 -5.54 4.04
C ASN A 8 -3.31 -4.74 5.12
N LEU A 9 -2.86 -3.55 4.77
CA LEU A 9 -2.16 -2.64 5.67
C LEU A 9 -2.89 -1.30 5.71
N GLU A 10 -3.01 -0.72 6.89
CA GLU A 10 -3.46 0.65 7.07
C GLU A 10 -2.34 1.64 6.71
N ARG A 11 -2.71 2.86 6.31
CA ARG A 11 -1.75 3.94 6.00
C ARG A 11 -0.67 4.09 7.07
N GLU A 12 -1.10 4.16 8.33
CA GLU A 12 -0.20 4.38 9.47
C GLU A 12 0.83 3.24 9.62
N GLU A 13 0.46 2.00 9.27
CA GLU A 13 1.38 0.87 9.33
C GLU A 13 2.49 1.01 8.29
N ILE A 14 2.17 1.44 7.07
CA ILE A 14 3.17 1.69 6.02
C ILE A 14 4.08 2.86 6.40
N GLU A 15 3.49 3.97 6.83
CA GLU A 15 4.23 5.16 7.24
C GLU A 15 5.21 4.85 8.37
N GLN A 16 4.79 4.06 9.37
CA GLN A 16 5.65 3.65 10.48
C GLN A 16 6.72 2.64 10.05
N LEU A 17 6.37 1.64 9.23
CA LEU A 17 7.31 0.59 8.80
C LEU A 17 8.44 1.14 7.94
N LEU A 18 8.13 2.10 7.06
CA LEU A 18 9.08 2.64 6.09
C LEU A 18 9.61 4.03 6.45
N ASN A 19 9.16 4.61 7.56
CA ASN A 19 9.46 5.99 7.96
C ASN A 19 9.18 7.00 6.83
N VAL A 20 7.99 6.87 6.25
CA VAL A 20 7.48 7.76 5.19
C VAL A 20 6.19 8.44 5.64
N THR A 21 5.79 9.49 4.94
CA THR A 21 4.47 10.11 5.08
C THR A 21 3.75 10.05 3.73
N THR A 22 2.48 9.64 3.70
CA THR A 22 1.70 9.63 2.47
C THR A 22 1.37 11.05 2.04
N ASN A 23 1.67 11.38 0.78
CA ASN A 23 1.31 12.65 0.16
C ASN A 23 0.08 12.46 -0.72
N PHE A 24 -0.98 13.19 -0.39
CA PHE A 24 -2.26 13.12 -1.09
C PHE A 24 -2.39 14.27 -2.08
N ASN A 25 -2.88 13.94 -3.27
CA ASN A 25 -3.45 14.93 -4.17
C ASN A 25 -4.97 14.95 -3.98
N TYR A 26 -5.53 16.15 -3.87
CA TYR A 26 -6.96 16.37 -3.69
C TYR A 26 -7.51 17.00 -4.97
N GLU A 27 -8.34 16.26 -5.70
CA GLU A 27 -9.02 16.78 -6.88
C GLU A 27 -10.43 17.23 -6.50
N GLU A 28 -10.73 18.51 -6.74
CA GLU A 28 -12.08 19.05 -6.54
C GLU A 28 -12.93 18.85 -7.80
N TYR A 29 -13.98 18.04 -7.68
CA TYR A 29 -14.95 17.78 -8.73
C TYR A 29 -16.29 18.44 -8.39
N ASP A 30 -16.48 19.66 -8.88
CA ASP A 30 -17.63 20.52 -8.56
C ASP A 30 -17.72 20.83 -7.04
N ASN A 31 -18.51 21.83 -6.64
CA ASN A 31 -18.39 22.52 -5.34
C ASN A 31 -18.36 21.67 -4.04
N ASP A 32 -18.63 20.36 -4.11
CA ASP A 32 -18.86 19.48 -2.96
C ASP A 32 -18.12 18.13 -2.96
N ILE A 33 -17.34 17.75 -3.99
CA ILE A 33 -16.59 16.49 -4.02
C ILE A 33 -15.09 16.77 -3.98
N VAL A 34 -14.42 16.32 -2.91
CA VAL A 34 -12.95 16.27 -2.85
C VAL A 34 -12.53 14.81 -3.00
N GLU A 35 -11.67 14.53 -3.96
CA GLU A 35 -11.16 13.18 -4.23
C GLU A 35 -9.70 13.10 -3.76
N ALA A 36 -9.46 12.32 -2.70
CA ALA A 36 -8.12 12.15 -2.12
C ALA A 36 -7.44 10.93 -2.73
N CYS A 37 -6.44 11.15 -3.58
CA CYS A 37 -5.64 10.12 -4.21
C CYS A 37 -4.22 10.12 -3.63
N VAL A 38 -3.63 8.93 -3.45
CA VAL A 38 -2.20 8.83 -3.13
C VAL A 38 -1.41 9.27 -4.35
N GLU A 39 -0.69 10.39 -4.23
CA GLU A 39 0.17 10.90 -5.30
C GLU A 39 1.58 10.32 -5.19
N SER A 40 2.13 10.33 -3.98
CA SER A 40 3.50 9.92 -3.68
C SER A 40 3.66 9.70 -2.17
N PHE A 41 4.85 9.31 -1.76
CA PHE A 41 5.26 9.28 -0.37
C PHE A 41 6.45 10.21 -0.16
N VAL A 42 6.63 10.68 1.06
CA VAL A 42 7.78 11.52 1.44
C VAL A 42 8.60 10.78 2.48
N CYS A 43 9.88 10.58 2.21
CA CYS A 43 10.80 10.02 3.21
C CYS A 43 10.98 11.03 4.35
N ASN A 44 10.71 10.64 5.59
CA ASN A 44 10.79 11.56 6.73
C ASN A 44 12.24 11.98 7.05
N GLU A 45 13.25 11.20 6.64
CA GLU A 45 14.67 11.52 6.86
C GLU A 45 15.23 12.48 5.82
N THR A 46 14.88 12.28 4.55
CA THR A 46 15.46 13.03 3.42
C THR A 46 14.54 14.10 2.86
N LEU A 47 13.26 14.06 3.22
CA LEU A 47 12.16 14.88 2.67
C LEU A 47 11.99 14.75 1.16
N ASN A 48 12.58 13.71 0.55
CA ASN A 48 12.44 13.43 -0.85
C ASN A 48 11.11 12.73 -1.12
N LYS A 49 10.48 13.08 -2.25
CA LYS A 49 9.35 12.33 -2.79
C LYS A 49 9.84 10.98 -3.30
N ILE A 50 9.05 9.96 -3.03
CA ILE A 50 9.24 8.58 -3.48
C ILE A 50 7.95 8.18 -4.18
N ASP A 51 8.09 7.57 -5.36
CA ASP A 51 6.94 7.10 -6.12
C ASP A 51 6.30 5.90 -5.43
N THR A 52 5.01 5.68 -5.68
CA THR A 52 4.27 4.63 -4.98
C THR A 52 4.84 3.24 -5.27
N ASP A 53 5.25 2.98 -6.51
CA ASP A 53 5.81 1.69 -6.92
C ASP A 53 7.07 1.37 -6.11
N ASP A 54 7.97 2.34 -5.96
CA ASP A 54 9.18 2.22 -5.14
C ASP A 54 8.84 1.94 -3.66
N VAL A 55 7.82 2.61 -3.12
CA VAL A 55 7.35 2.37 -1.74
C VAL A 55 6.80 0.96 -1.57
N MET A 56 6.04 0.45 -2.53
CA MET A 56 5.46 -0.90 -2.45
C MET A 56 6.55 -1.98 -2.57
N GLU A 57 7.58 -1.77 -3.39
CA GLU A 57 8.74 -2.66 -3.44
C GLU A 57 9.54 -2.64 -2.13
N MET A 58 9.74 -1.45 -1.54
CA MET A 58 10.38 -1.33 -0.23
C MET A 58 9.56 -1.99 0.88
N LEU A 59 8.23 -1.90 0.82
CA LEU A 59 7.32 -2.55 1.75
C LEU A 59 7.46 -4.07 1.67
N LEU A 60 7.38 -4.63 0.46
CA LEU A 60 7.60 -6.06 0.22
C LEU A 60 8.94 -6.53 0.75
N SER A 61 10.02 -5.81 0.43
CA SER A 61 11.37 -6.11 0.90
C SER A 61 11.47 -6.07 2.43
N THR A 62 10.79 -5.12 3.07
CA THR A 62 10.74 -4.99 4.53
C THR A 62 9.98 -6.15 5.16
N LEU A 63 8.82 -6.51 4.62
CA LEU A 63 8.04 -7.65 5.09
C LEU A 63 8.80 -8.98 4.91
N GLN A 64 9.58 -9.12 3.85
CA GLN A 64 10.49 -10.26 3.64
C GLN A 64 11.61 -10.32 4.69
N LYS A 65 12.23 -9.17 5.01
CA LYS A 65 13.25 -9.08 6.09
C LYS A 65 12.67 -9.41 7.46
N MET A 66 11.41 -9.02 7.70
CA MET A 66 10.66 -9.35 8.92
C MET A 66 10.15 -10.80 8.95
N GLN A 67 10.39 -11.59 7.90
CA GLN A 67 9.92 -12.98 7.76
C GLN A 67 8.39 -13.12 7.77
N ILE A 68 7.66 -12.04 7.47
CA ILE A 68 6.20 -12.05 7.26
C ILE A 68 5.90 -12.59 5.87
N VAL A 69 6.67 -12.16 4.87
CA VAL A 69 6.58 -12.60 3.47
C VAL A 69 7.75 -13.54 3.16
N GLN A 70 7.50 -14.56 2.34
CA GLN A 70 8.55 -15.48 1.90
C GLN A 70 9.51 -14.78 0.93
N GLN A 71 10.79 -15.17 0.97
CA GLN A 71 11.81 -14.61 0.08
C GLN A 71 11.58 -15.02 -1.39
N GLU A 72 11.10 -16.24 -1.62
CA GLU A 72 10.81 -16.76 -2.95
C GLU A 72 9.34 -16.48 -3.31
N ILE A 73 9.13 -15.36 -3.99
CA ILE A 73 7.86 -14.99 -4.62
C ILE A 73 7.95 -15.23 -6.13
N CYS A 74 6.87 -15.71 -6.72
CA CYS A 74 6.74 -15.92 -8.15
C CYS A 74 6.02 -14.76 -8.84
N ASP A 75 5.16 -14.08 -8.08
CA ASP A 75 4.35 -12.96 -8.57
C ASP A 75 4.05 -12.01 -7.41
N PHE A 76 3.95 -10.72 -7.71
CA PHE A 76 3.64 -9.65 -6.77
C PHE A 76 2.83 -8.56 -7.45
N SER A 77 1.76 -8.14 -6.79
CA SER A 77 0.92 -7.02 -7.17
C SER A 77 0.48 -6.25 -5.93
N TYR A 78 0.02 -5.03 -6.14
CA TYR A 78 -0.55 -4.20 -5.08
C TYR A 78 -1.74 -3.42 -5.61
N GLU A 79 -2.64 -3.10 -4.70
CA GLU A 79 -3.76 -2.21 -4.94
C GLU A 79 -3.69 -1.05 -3.94
N ILE A 80 -3.71 0.15 -4.50
CA ILE A 80 -3.88 1.39 -3.74
C ILE A 80 -5.37 1.72 -3.86
N PRO A 81 -6.07 2.04 -2.76
CA PRO A 81 -7.48 2.30 -2.83
C PRO A 81 -7.72 3.49 -3.75
N SER A 82 -8.60 3.29 -4.72
CA SER A 82 -9.00 4.34 -5.63
C SER A 82 -9.66 5.46 -4.84
N CYS A 83 -9.03 6.63 -4.86
CA CYS A 83 -9.64 7.95 -4.87
C CYS A 83 -11.11 7.97 -4.35
N GLY A 84 -11.25 8.19 -3.04
CA GLY A 84 -12.55 8.19 -2.36
C GLY A 84 -13.28 9.53 -2.53
N LYS A 85 -14.60 9.51 -2.74
CA LYS A 85 -15.43 10.74 -2.78
C LYS A 85 -15.66 11.28 -1.37
N VAL A 86 -15.11 12.46 -1.07
CA VAL A 86 -15.44 13.23 0.13
C VAL A 86 -16.57 14.20 -0.22
N ASN A 87 -17.78 13.96 0.28
CA ASN A 87 -18.90 14.90 0.14
C ASN A 87 -18.90 15.88 1.32
N LYS A 88 -18.96 17.20 1.09
CA LYS A 88 -18.98 18.21 2.16
C LYS A 88 -20.18 18.07 3.12
N ASN A 89 -21.25 17.41 2.67
CA ASN A 89 -22.44 17.16 3.48
C ASN A 89 -22.52 15.68 3.88
N HIS A 90 -22.25 15.42 5.16
CA HIS A 90 -22.60 14.24 5.96
C HIS A 90 -23.31 13.10 5.20
N ASP A 91 -22.57 12.07 4.79
CA ASP A 91 -22.87 10.65 5.05
C ASP A 91 -21.86 9.75 4.34
N LYS A 92 -20.91 9.21 5.13
CA LYS A 92 -19.80 8.31 4.75
C LYS A 92 -18.74 8.93 3.84
N VAL A 93 -18.01 9.87 4.41
CA VAL A 93 -16.69 10.31 3.93
C VAL A 93 -15.68 9.21 4.28
N LEU A 94 -14.97 8.65 3.29
CA LEU A 94 -13.73 7.93 3.58
C LEU A 94 -12.78 8.98 4.14
N SER A 95 -12.44 8.88 5.43
CA SER A 95 -11.38 9.70 5.99
C SER A 95 -10.04 9.21 5.44
N GLU A 96 -9.02 10.08 5.39
CA GLU A 96 -7.64 9.67 5.04
C GLU A 96 -7.13 8.48 5.88
N ASN A 97 -7.76 8.23 7.03
CA ASN A 97 -7.46 7.11 7.92
C ASN A 97 -8.14 5.79 7.51
N ASP A 98 -9.12 5.82 6.59
CA ASP A 98 -9.81 4.62 6.09
C ASP A 98 -9.11 4.00 4.87
N ILE A 99 -7.97 4.57 4.46
CA ILE A 99 -7.17 4.12 3.31
C ILE A 99 -6.41 2.84 3.70
N ARG A 100 -6.75 1.75 3.00
CA ARG A 100 -6.11 0.45 3.14
C ARG A 100 -5.37 0.07 1.88
N PHE A 101 -4.10 -0.23 2.04
CA PHE A 101 -3.23 -0.73 0.98
C PHE A 101 -3.28 -2.24 0.97
N VAL A 102 -3.39 -2.82 -0.22
CA VAL A 102 -3.44 -4.26 -0.40
C VAL A 102 -2.19 -4.69 -1.12
N ILE A 103 -1.48 -5.65 -0.55
CA ILE A 103 -0.38 -6.37 -1.22
C ILE A 103 -0.83 -7.79 -1.46
N GLU A 104 -0.64 -8.27 -2.68
CA GLU A 104 -0.85 -9.66 -3.06
C GLU A 104 0.46 -10.24 -3.60
N TYR A 105 0.81 -11.44 -3.13
CA TYR A 105 1.96 -12.16 -3.67
C TYR A 105 1.69 -13.65 -3.74
N THR A 106 2.27 -14.29 -4.76
CA THR A 106 2.15 -15.74 -4.96
C THR A 106 3.50 -16.39 -4.73
N THR A 107 3.50 -17.49 -3.97
CA THR A 107 4.69 -18.33 -3.80
C THR A 107 4.43 -19.71 -4.37
N SER A 108 5.46 -20.30 -4.97
CA SER A 108 5.42 -21.69 -5.41
C SER A 108 6.15 -22.55 -4.39
N LYS A 109 5.43 -23.47 -3.74
CA LYS A 109 6.10 -24.58 -3.09
C LYS A 109 6.62 -25.52 -4.17
N SER A 110 7.93 -25.45 -4.44
CA SER A 110 8.61 -26.60 -5.02
C SER A 110 8.45 -27.78 -4.06
N LEU A 111 7.93 -28.89 -4.55
CA LEU A 111 7.90 -30.14 -3.79
C LEU A 111 9.33 -30.68 -3.68
N LEU A 112 10.17 -30.02 -2.89
CA LEU A 112 11.38 -30.62 -2.35
C LEU A 112 11.00 -31.38 -1.08
N GLN A 113 10.26 -32.48 -1.25
CA GLN A 113 10.43 -33.66 -0.41
C GLN A 113 11.31 -34.61 -1.23
N ARG A 114 12.64 -34.51 -1.04
CA ARG A 114 13.44 -35.42 -0.19
C ARG A 114 13.40 -36.85 -0.72
N ALA A 115 14.52 -37.22 -1.36
CA ALA A 115 15.17 -38.53 -1.45
C ALA A 115 14.30 -39.80 -1.53
#